data_AF-A0A7S1SK83-F1
#
_entry.id   AF-A0A7S1SK83-F1
#
_cell.length_a   1.000
_cell.length_b   1.000
_cell.length_c   1.000
_cell.angle_alpha   90.00
_cell.angle_beta   90.00
_cell.angle_gamma   90.00
#
_symmetry.space_group_name_H-M   'P 1'
#
loop_
_entity.id
_entity.type
_entity.pdbx_description
1 polymer ?
#
loop_
_entity_poly.entity_id
_entity_poly.type
_entity_poly.pdbx_seq_one_letter_code
_entity_poly.pdbx_strand_id
1 'polypeptide(L)'
;EDSYADNLFTTGETGVEGVRHLEPKSFGPAIERALALPGFGPEAADVEEKTHLVGFGREATLGAAPAILDAIKSGQLEHIFLVGGCDGSEGSRRYYKKVAQQMPETSAILTP
;
A
#
# COMPACT_ATOMS: atom_id res chain seq x y z
N GLU A 1 -5.47 -5.67 27.03
CA GLU A 1 -6.61 -4.78 26.78
C GLU A 1 -6.46 -4.24 25.37
N ASP A 2 -7.50 -4.36 24.54
CA ASP A 2 -7.45 -3.89 23.16
C ASP A 2 -7.59 -2.37 23.14
N SER A 3 -6.45 -1.68 23.23
CA SER A 3 -6.34 -0.22 23.40
C SER A 3 -6.94 0.61 22.27
N TYR A 4 -7.44 -0.03 21.20
CA TYR A 4 -7.99 0.61 20.01
C TYR A 4 -9.37 0.09 19.61
N ALA A 5 -9.98 -0.84 20.36
CA ALA A 5 -11.25 -1.45 19.99
C ALA A 5 -12.37 -0.42 19.74
N ASP A 6 -12.42 0.64 20.56
CA ASP A 6 -13.39 1.75 20.43
C ASP A 6 -13.19 2.61 19.17
N ASN A 7 -12.07 2.45 18.47
CA ASN A 7 -11.72 3.15 17.24
C ASN A 7 -11.79 2.25 16.01
N LEU A 8 -12.09 0.96 16.21
CA LEU A 8 -12.25 -0.01 15.14
C LEU A 8 -13.71 -0.04 14.69
N PHE A 9 -13.93 -0.12 13.38
CA PHE A 9 -15.24 -0.27 12.77
C PHE A 9 -15.14 -1.32 11.66
N THR A 10 -16.16 -2.14 11.50
CA THR A 10 -16.26 -3.11 10.39
C THR A 10 -17.35 -2.71 9.42
N THR A 11 -17.30 -3.16 8.16
CA THR A 11 -18.36 -2.97 7.17
C THR A 11 -18.27 -4.07 6.09
N GLY A 12 -19.34 -4.29 5.33
CA GLY A 12 -19.41 -5.35 4.32
C GLY A 12 -19.21 -6.74 4.93
N GLU A 13 -18.35 -7.57 4.33
CA GLU A 13 -18.12 -8.95 4.79
C GLU A 13 -17.20 -9.06 6.02
N THR A 14 -16.73 -7.95 6.57
CA THR A 14 -15.80 -7.95 7.73
C THR A 14 -16.56 -7.97 9.06
N GLY A 15 -16.02 -8.66 10.07
CA GLY A 15 -16.62 -8.75 11.39
C GLY A 15 -15.60 -9.05 12.48
N VAL A 16 -15.74 -8.36 13.62
CA VAL A 16 -14.98 -8.58 14.84
C VAL A 16 -15.96 -8.48 16.01
N GLU A 17 -15.92 -9.43 16.94
CA GLU A 17 -16.82 -9.44 18.09
C GLU A 17 -16.64 -8.17 18.95
N GLY A 18 -17.74 -7.57 19.39
CA GLY A 18 -17.74 -6.35 20.19
C GLY A 18 -17.40 -5.05 19.43
N VAL A 19 -17.07 -5.13 18.14
CA VAL A 19 -16.75 -3.96 17.30
C VAL A 19 -17.98 -3.47 16.56
N ARG A 20 -18.12 -2.15 16.41
CA ARG A 20 -19.27 -1.54 15.72
C ARG A 20 -19.22 -1.86 14.21
N HIS A 21 -20.27 -2.48 13.70
CA HIS A 21 -20.46 -2.73 12.26
C HIS A 21 -21.26 -1.59 11.61
N LEU A 22 -20.77 -1.06 10.50
CA LEU A 22 -21.33 0.07 9.76
C LEU A 22 -22.03 -0.41 8.49
N GLU A 23 -23.24 0.10 8.27
CA GLU A 23 -23.96 -0.09 7.02
C GLU A 23 -23.21 0.55 5.83
N PRO A 24 -23.31 -0.03 4.63
CA PRO A 24 -22.68 0.53 3.44
C PRO A 24 -23.01 2.02 3.26
N LYS A 25 -21.97 2.83 3.05
CA LYS A 25 -22.06 4.29 2.88
C LYS A 25 -22.55 5.08 4.10
N SER A 26 -22.71 4.46 5.26
CA SER A 26 -23.14 5.11 6.51
C SER A 26 -21.96 5.28 7.48
N PHE A 27 -21.06 6.21 7.17
CA PHE A 27 -19.81 6.41 7.93
C PHE A 27 -19.87 7.48 9.04
N GLY A 28 -21.05 8.08 9.29
CA GLY A 28 -21.23 9.13 10.31
C GLY A 28 -20.60 8.81 11.67
N PRO A 29 -20.83 7.62 12.25
CA PRO A 29 -20.23 7.27 13.54
C PRO A 29 -18.69 7.22 13.54
N ALA A 30 -18.06 6.81 12.44
CA ALA A 30 -16.60 6.79 12.31
C ALA A 30 -16.04 8.21 12.19
N ILE A 31 -16.74 9.10 11.46
CA ILE A 31 -16.38 10.51 11.32
C ILE A 31 -16.46 11.23 12.67
N GLU A 32 -17.58 11.07 13.40
CA GLU A 32 -17.74 11.65 14.74
C GLU A 32 -16.65 11.18 15.71
N ARG A 33 -16.31 9.88 15.66
CA ARG A 33 -15.23 9.34 16.49
C ARG A 33 -13.88 9.96 16.10
N ALA A 34 -13.57 10.04 14.81
CA ALA A 34 -12.32 10.64 14.34
C ALA A 34 -12.17 12.11 14.78
N LEU A 35 -13.24 12.90 14.72
CA LEU A 35 -13.26 14.31 15.17
C LEU A 35 -13.10 14.48 16.68
N ALA A 36 -13.48 13.48 17.48
CA ALA A 36 -13.34 13.50 18.93
C ALA A 36 -11.96 13.03 19.44
N LEU A 37 -11.14 12.41 18.59
CA LEU A 37 -9.81 11.94 18.94
C LEU A 37 -8.80 13.10 18.90
N PRO A 38 -7.70 13.03 19.70
CA PRO A 38 -6.68 14.07 19.72
C PRO A 38 -5.89 14.23 18.40
N GLY A 39 -6.15 13.37 17.40
CA GLY A 39 -5.42 13.33 16.14
C GLY A 39 -4.06 12.67 16.28
N PHE A 40 -3.18 12.93 15.32
CA PHE A 40 -1.79 12.49 15.38
C PHE A 40 -1.00 13.41 16.34
N GLY A 41 -0.21 12.82 17.24
CA GLY A 41 0.59 13.57 18.21
C GLY A 41 1.81 14.26 17.60
N PRO A 42 2.57 15.01 18.42
CA PRO A 42 3.78 15.74 17.97
C PRO A 42 4.80 14.85 17.27
N GLU A 43 4.91 13.58 17.69
CA GLU A 43 5.77 12.58 17.06
C GLU A 43 5.46 12.31 15.58
N ALA A 44 4.24 12.60 15.12
CA ALA A 44 3.89 12.51 13.71
C ALA A 44 4.35 13.73 12.90
N ALA A 45 4.55 14.89 13.55
CA ALA A 45 5.06 16.10 12.91
C ALA A 45 6.57 16.02 12.62
N ASP A 46 7.29 15.17 13.35
CA ASP A 46 8.73 14.92 13.15
C ASP A 46 9.01 13.85 12.07
N VAL A 47 7.98 13.26 11.46
CA VAL A 47 8.13 12.27 10.39
C VAL A 47 8.32 13.00 9.06
N GLU A 48 9.47 12.78 8.43
CA GLU A 48 9.75 13.27 7.08
C GLU A 48 8.67 12.78 6.09
N GLU A 49 8.11 13.72 5.31
CA GLU A 49 7.15 13.39 4.26
C GLU A 49 7.81 12.47 3.24
N LYS A 50 7.12 11.36 2.92
CA LYS A 50 7.54 10.41 1.89
C LYS A 50 6.46 10.30 0.84
N THR A 51 6.87 10.46 -0.42
CA THR A 51 5.98 10.28 -1.57
C THR A 51 6.28 8.95 -2.25
N HIS A 52 5.23 8.23 -2.64
CA HIS A 52 5.32 7.02 -3.45
C HIS A 52 4.59 7.23 -4.77
N LEU A 53 5.29 7.05 -5.89
CA LEU A 53 4.67 7.07 -7.21
C LEU A 53 3.97 5.73 -7.47
N VAL A 54 2.66 5.78 -7.68
CA VAL A 54 1.80 4.60 -7.91
C VAL A 54 0.83 4.88 -9.05
N GLY A 55 -0.04 3.90 -9.38
CA GLY A 55 -1.09 4.09 -10.38
C GLY A 55 -0.75 3.56 -11.77
N PHE A 56 0.29 2.73 -11.90
CA PHE A 56 0.65 2.00 -13.14
C PHE A 56 -0.33 0.84 -13.44
N GLY A 57 -1.63 1.09 -13.33
CA GLY A 57 -2.68 0.16 -13.76
C GLY A 57 -2.67 -0.06 -15.27
N ARG A 58 -3.58 -0.91 -15.77
CA ARG A 58 -3.60 -1.35 -17.17
C ARG A 58 -3.51 -0.19 -18.18
N GLU A 59 -4.39 0.81 -18.08
CA GLU A 59 -4.45 1.92 -19.04
C GLU A 59 -3.21 2.82 -18.96
N ALA A 60 -2.75 3.15 -17.75
CA ALA A 60 -1.54 3.96 -17.58
C ALA A 60 -0.30 3.26 -18.16
N THR A 61 -0.16 1.96 -17.92
CA THR A 61 0.93 1.15 -18.44
C THR A 61 0.86 1.00 -19.96
N LEU A 62 -0.34 0.77 -20.53
CA LEU A 62 -0.51 0.73 -21.99
C LEU A 62 -0.22 2.09 -22.65
N GLY A 63 -0.61 3.19 -22.00
CA GLY A 63 -0.27 4.54 -22.45
C GLY A 63 1.24 4.80 -22.48
N ALA A 64 1.99 4.20 -21.56
CA ALA A 64 3.45 4.28 -21.50
C ALA A 64 4.17 3.23 -22.36
N ALA A 65 3.44 2.32 -23.04
CA ALA A 65 4.04 1.19 -23.75
C ALA A 65 5.14 1.58 -24.76
N PRO A 66 5.02 2.65 -25.57
CA PRO A 66 6.11 3.06 -26.47
C PRO A 66 7.42 3.32 -25.72
N ALA A 67 7.38 4.07 -24.62
CA ALA A 67 8.57 4.40 -23.83
C ALA A 67 9.17 3.15 -23.16
N ILE A 68 8.33 2.25 -22.65
CA ILE A 68 8.78 0.96 -22.07
C ILE A 68 9.49 0.13 -23.13
N LEU A 69 8.92 0.00 -24.33
CA LEU A 69 9.51 -0.77 -25.43
C LEU A 69 10.85 -0.17 -25.89
N ASP A 70 10.97 1.14 -25.91
CA ASP A 70 12.22 1.80 -26.29
C ASP A 70 13.31 1.65 -25.23
N ALA A 71 12.95 1.69 -23.94
CA ALA A 71 13.87 1.39 -22.83
C ALA A 71 14.39 -0.06 -22.91
N ILE A 72 13.53 -1.02 -23.27
CA ILE A 72 13.93 -2.42 -23.48
C ILE A 72 14.89 -2.55 -24.66
N LYS A 73 14.54 -1.98 -25.82
CA LYS A 73 15.36 -2.07 -27.04
C LYS A 73 16.74 -1.43 -26.88
N SER A 74 16.82 -0.37 -26.08
CA SER A 74 18.07 0.34 -25.79
C SER A 74 18.91 -0.28 -24.67
N GLY A 75 18.41 -1.32 -23.99
CA GLY A 75 19.08 -1.96 -22.85
C GLY A 75 19.00 -1.18 -21.54
N GLN A 76 18.24 -0.08 -21.48
CA GLN A 76 18.00 0.65 -20.23
C GLN A 76 17.09 -0.13 -19.27
N LEU A 77 16.25 -1.01 -19.82
CA LEU A 77 15.42 -1.95 -19.06
C LEU A 77 15.64 -3.37 -19.58
N GLU A 78 16.40 -4.17 -18.85
CA GLU A 78 16.76 -5.54 -19.23
C GLU A 78 15.80 -6.58 -18.64
N HIS A 79 15.30 -6.33 -17.43
CA HIS A 79 14.47 -7.27 -16.69
C HIS A 79 13.26 -6.62 -16.05
N ILE A 80 12.11 -7.28 -16.16
CA ILE A 80 10.90 -6.93 -15.41
C ILE A 80 10.56 -8.10 -14.51
N PHE A 81 10.56 -7.87 -13.20
CA PHE A 81 10.24 -8.88 -12.20
C PHE A 81 8.84 -8.63 -11.64
N LEU A 82 8.00 -9.64 -11.69
CA LEU A 82 6.69 -9.62 -11.03
C LEU A 82 6.88 -9.98 -9.55
N VAL A 83 6.75 -8.98 -8.67
CA VAL A 83 6.65 -9.17 -7.22
C VAL A 83 5.20 -8.88 -6.83
N GLY A 84 4.32 -9.83 -7.14
CA GLY A 84 2.91 -9.76 -6.79
C GLY A 84 2.59 -10.51 -5.49
N GLY A 85 1.34 -10.34 -5.03
CA GLY A 85 0.77 -11.12 -3.93
C GLY A 85 0.49 -10.30 -2.67
N CYS A 86 0.38 -11.00 -1.55
CA CYS A 86 0.08 -10.43 -0.24
C CYS A 86 1.28 -10.56 0.70
N ASP A 87 1.49 -9.55 1.55
CA ASP A 87 2.50 -9.61 2.60
C ASP A 87 2.03 -10.43 3.82
N GLY A 88 2.92 -10.66 4.78
CA GLY A 88 2.64 -11.38 6.02
C GLY A 88 3.71 -11.16 7.09
N SER A 89 3.49 -11.68 8.29
CA SER A 89 4.38 -11.44 9.44
C SER A 89 5.60 -12.37 9.45
N GLU A 90 5.65 -13.38 8.58
CA GLU A 90 6.70 -14.38 8.56
C GLU A 90 8.05 -13.75 8.21
N GLY A 91 9.05 -13.93 9.07
CA GLY A 91 10.38 -13.34 8.87
C GLY A 91 11.08 -13.74 7.57
N SER A 92 10.69 -14.87 6.96
CA SER A 92 11.16 -15.32 5.65
C SER A 92 10.81 -14.34 4.52
N ARG A 93 9.73 -13.55 4.65
CA ARG A 93 9.30 -12.55 3.65
C ARG A 93 10.26 -11.37 3.51
N ARG A 94 11.20 -11.19 4.46
CA ARG A 94 12.33 -10.26 4.30
C ARG A 94 13.17 -10.54 3.05
N TYR A 95 13.04 -11.74 2.47
CA TYR A 95 13.58 -12.08 1.16
C TYR A 95 13.20 -11.05 0.08
N TYR A 96 11.93 -10.64 -0.03
CA TYR A 96 11.48 -9.74 -1.09
C TYR A 96 12.12 -8.35 -1.00
N LYS A 97 12.33 -7.85 0.23
CA LYS A 97 13.10 -6.62 0.47
C LYS A 97 14.54 -6.75 -0.03
N LYS A 98 15.21 -7.86 0.28
CA LYS A 98 16.60 -8.09 -0.17
C LYS A 98 16.69 -8.18 -1.69
N VAL A 99 15.73 -8.86 -2.32
CA VAL A 99 15.63 -8.96 -3.77
C VAL A 99 15.52 -7.58 -4.39
N ALA A 100 14.57 -6.76 -3.94
CA ALA A 100 14.40 -5.39 -4.47
C ALA A 100 15.64 -4.51 -4.26
N GLN A 101 16.36 -4.68 -3.15
CA GLN A 101 17.58 -3.93 -2.86
C GLN A 101 18.82 -4.38 -3.64
N GLN A 102 18.83 -5.61 -4.17
CA GLN A 102 19.97 -6.20 -4.88
C GLN A 102 19.78 -6.26 -6.40
N MET A 103 18.61 -5.86 -6.90
CA MET A 103 18.34 -5.82 -8.33
C MET A 103 19.26 -4.83 -9.05
N PRO A 104 19.73 -5.16 -10.26
CA PRO A 104 20.40 -4.21 -11.12
C PRO A 104 19.53 -2.98 -11.39
N GLU A 105 20.14 -1.82 -11.58
CA GLU A 105 19.41 -0.58 -11.91
C GLU A 105 18.67 -0.67 -13.27
N THR A 106 19.07 -1.60 -14.14
CA THR A 106 18.40 -1.93 -15.40
C THR A 106 17.15 -2.80 -15.21
N SER A 107 16.67 -2.97 -13.98
CA SER A 107 15.50 -3.80 -13.67
C SER A 107 14.32 -2.97 -13.17
N ALA A 108 13.10 -3.43 -13.48
CA ALA A 108 11.87 -2.90 -12.92
C ALA A 108 11.13 -3.97 -12.12
N ILE A 109 10.44 -3.56 -11.07
CA ILE A 109 9.48 -4.40 -10.33
C ILE A 109 8.06 -4.02 -10.76
N LEU A 110 7.27 -5.02 -11.14
CA LEU A 110 5.82 -4.91 -11.27
C LEU A 110 5.16 -5.49 -10.02
N THR A 111 4.36 -4.69 -9.33
CA THR A 111 3.61 -5.06 -8.12
C THR A 111 2.16 -4.53 -8.24
N PRO A 112 1.16 -5.25 -7.70
CA PRO A 112 -0.20 -4.76 -7.56
C PRO A 112 -0.30 -3.56 -6.62
#